data_AF-A0A257XA00-F1
#
_entry.id   AF-A0A257XA00-F1
#
_cell.length_a   1.000
_cell.length_b   1.000
_cell.length_c   1.000
_cell.angle_alpha   90.00
_cell.angle_beta   90.00
_cell.angle_gamma   90.00
#
_symmetry.space_group_name_H-M   'P 1'
#
loop_
_entity.id
_entity.type
_entity.pdbx_description
1 polymer ?
#
loop_
_entity_poly.entity_id
_entity_poly.type
_entity_poly.pdbx_seq_one_letter_code
_entity_poly.pdbx_strand_id
1 'polypeptide(L)'
;MKPVQLTVFIIWGALCGSLFVYAAMLSSMTFAPTPKASTSLSGIIALAAGSAMALTFFLRKLLLGGFSNGTLSLDDAAQRGRFVAGHVVIFALSEGIGVLGFFNGILSNGRSEAWAPYLGLAFILMLAHIPLPSRFKAAA
;
A
#
# COMPACT_ATOMS: atom_id res chain seq x y z
N MET A 1 -4.12 -22.71 1.93
CA MET A 1 -3.11 -21.67 1.60
C MET A 1 -1.74 -22.24 1.87
N LYS A 2 -0.76 -22.05 0.98
CA LYS A 2 0.64 -22.41 1.26
C LYS A 2 1.20 -21.49 2.36
N PRO A 3 2.15 -21.94 3.20
CA PRO A 3 2.71 -21.11 4.28
C PRO A 3 3.20 -19.74 3.80
N VAL A 4 3.86 -19.69 2.64
CA VAL A 4 4.33 -18.43 2.03
C VAL A 4 3.19 -17.45 1.70
N GLN A 5 2.03 -17.96 1.27
CA GLN A 5 0.86 -17.12 0.98
C GLN A 5 0.24 -16.60 2.28
N LEU A 6 0.24 -17.41 3.34
CA LEU A 6 -0.23 -17.00 4.66
C LEU A 6 0.64 -15.87 5.22
N THR A 7 1.96 -15.97 5.12
CA THR A 7 2.88 -14.89 5.55
C THR A 7 2.56 -13.58 4.83
N VAL A 8 2.42 -13.61 3.50
CA VAL A 8 2.08 -12.41 2.71
C VAL A 8 0.70 -11.85 3.10
N PHE A 9 -0.28 -12.72 3.37
CA PHE A 9 -1.62 -12.31 3.80
C PHE A 9 -1.62 -11.65 5.19
N ILE A 10 -0.81 -12.16 6.12
CA ILE A 10 -0.64 -11.55 7.45
C ILE A 10 0.01 -10.16 7.33
N ILE A 11 1.06 -10.03 6.51
CA ILE A 11 1.72 -8.73 6.25
C ILE A 11 0.71 -7.75 5.67
N TRP A 12 -0.04 -8.17 4.65
CA TRP A 12 -1.11 -7.37 4.05
C TRP A 12 -2.14 -6.92 5.09
N GLY A 13 -2.62 -7.83 5.94
CA GLY A 13 -3.60 -7.52 6.99
C GLY A 13 -3.07 -6.53 8.03
N ALA A 14 -1.81 -6.68 8.45
CA ALA A 14 -1.16 -5.76 9.37
C ALA A 14 -1.05 -4.34 8.80
N LEU A 15 -0.70 -4.22 7.51
CA LEU A 15 -0.60 -2.93 6.83
C LEU A 15 -1.97 -2.28 6.57
N CYS A 16 -3.00 -3.07 6.28
CA CYS A 16 -4.37 -2.55 6.29
C CYS A 16 -4.74 -2.01 7.67
N GLY A 17 -4.37 -2.72 8.75
CA GLY A 17 -4.52 -2.29 10.13
C GLY A 17 -3.80 -0.96 10.42
N SER A 18 -2.56 -0.78 9.96
CA SER A 18 -1.80 0.46 10.18
C SER A 18 -2.48 1.67 9.53
N LEU A 19 -3.08 1.52 8.35
CA LEU A 19 -3.86 2.59 7.70
C LEU A 19 -5.05 3.05 8.56
N PHE A 20 -5.77 2.13 9.21
CA PHE A 20 -6.85 2.49 10.14
C PHE A 20 -6.32 3.19 11.39
N VAL A 21 -5.16 2.77 11.90
CA VAL A 21 -4.51 3.44 13.03
C VAL A 21 -4.12 4.87 12.65
N TYR A 22 -3.56 5.11 11.46
CA TYR A 22 -3.27 6.48 10.99
C TYR A 22 -4.51 7.36 10.95
N ALA A 23 -5.63 6.84 10.43
CA ALA A 23 -6.90 7.56 10.38
C ALA A 23 -7.43 7.86 11.80
N ALA A 24 -7.38 6.88 12.71
CA ALA A 24 -7.82 7.04 14.09
C ALA A 24 -6.96 8.06 14.86
N MET A 25 -5.64 8.04 14.64
CA MET A 25 -4.71 9.01 15.24
C MET A 25 -5.04 10.43 14.77
N LEU A 26 -5.17 10.66 13.47
CA LEU A 26 -5.53 11.99 12.94
C LEU A 26 -6.91 12.47 13.41
N SER A 27 -7.85 11.55 13.61
CA SER A 27 -9.21 11.89 14.07
C SER A 27 -9.28 12.19 15.57
N SER A 28 -8.32 11.70 16.35
CA SER A 28 -8.27 11.89 17.81
C SER A 28 -7.29 12.98 18.26
N MET A 29 -6.33 13.34 17.42
CA MET A 29 -5.38 14.42 17.71
C MET A 29 -6.08 15.78 17.73
N THR A 30 -5.82 16.56 18.79
CA THR A 30 -6.25 17.95 18.87
C THR A 30 -5.17 18.84 18.27
N PHE A 31 -5.50 19.54 17.20
CA PHE A 31 -4.56 20.45 16.52
C PHE A 31 -4.81 21.89 16.95
N ALA A 32 -3.74 22.62 17.26
CA ALA A 32 -3.83 24.05 17.48
C ALA A 32 -4.24 24.75 16.16
N PRO A 33 -5.08 25.79 16.21
CA PRO A 33 -5.45 26.54 15.02
C PRO A 33 -4.22 27.28 14.48
N THR A 34 -3.56 26.69 13.48
CA THR A 34 -2.48 27.34 12.74
C THR A 34 -2.92 27.71 11.32
N PRO A 35 -2.29 28.72 10.70
CA PRO A 35 -2.61 29.15 9.34
C PRO A 35 -2.53 27.98 8.34
N LYS A 36 -3.32 28.04 7.27
CA LYS A 36 -3.31 27.02 6.19
C LYS A 36 -1.87 26.70 5.77
N ALA A 37 -1.51 25.42 5.81
CA ALA A 37 -0.26 24.92 5.24
C ALA A 37 -0.13 25.34 3.77
N SER A 38 1.11 25.61 3.35
CA SER A 38 1.43 26.09 2.01
C SER A 38 1.05 25.07 0.92
N THR A 39 0.30 25.52 -0.09
CA THR A 39 -0.21 24.75 -1.23
C THR A 39 0.85 23.93 -1.99
N SER A 40 2.13 24.33 -1.92
CA SER A 40 3.24 23.67 -2.62
C SER A 40 3.54 22.25 -2.12
N LEU A 41 3.52 22.03 -0.79
CA LEU A 41 3.90 20.74 -0.22
C LEU A 41 2.86 19.65 -0.52
N SER A 42 1.57 19.98 -0.42
CA SER A 42 0.50 19.04 -0.78
C SER A 42 0.54 18.67 -2.27
N GLY A 43 1.00 19.57 -3.15
CA GLY A 43 1.23 19.26 -4.57
C GLY A 43 2.34 18.24 -4.78
N ILE A 44 3.46 18.36 -4.04
CA ILE A 44 4.56 17.38 -4.07
C ILE A 44 4.09 16.02 -3.55
N ILE A 45 3.32 16.01 -2.46
CA ILE A 45 2.75 14.78 -1.88
C ILE A 45 1.78 14.11 -2.87
N ALA A 46 0.92 14.89 -3.53
CA ALA A 46 0.02 14.38 -4.56
C ALA A 46 0.78 13.72 -5.73
N LEU A 47 1.85 14.38 -6.20
CA LEU A 47 2.69 13.83 -7.27
C LEU A 47 3.38 12.53 -6.81
N ALA A 48 3.98 12.52 -5.63
CA ALA A 48 4.65 11.35 -5.08
C ALA A 48 3.68 10.17 -4.90
N ALA A 49 2.47 10.44 -4.38
CA ALA A 49 1.44 9.44 -4.22
C ALA A 49 0.96 8.89 -5.57
N GLY A 50 0.77 9.74 -6.57
CA GLY A 50 0.41 9.34 -7.92
C GLY A 50 1.49 8.49 -8.60
N SER A 51 2.76 8.87 -8.46
CA SER A 51 3.90 8.09 -8.97
C SER A 51 4.02 6.73 -8.28
N ALA A 52 3.87 6.68 -6.95
CA ALA A 52 3.88 5.44 -6.19
C ALA A 52 2.74 4.51 -6.62
N MET A 53 1.53 5.06 -6.81
CA MET A 53 0.38 4.33 -7.33
C MET A 53 0.69 3.68 -8.68
N ALA A 54 1.17 4.46 -9.66
CA ALA A 54 1.50 3.93 -10.99
C ALA A 54 2.58 2.83 -10.90
N LEU A 55 3.58 3.02 -10.05
CA LEU A 55 4.66 2.08 -9.84
C LEU A 55 4.16 0.74 -9.25
N THR A 56 3.16 0.77 -8.37
CA THR A 56 2.59 -0.47 -7.79
C THR A 56 2.06 -1.41 -8.86
N PHE A 57 1.32 -0.89 -9.86
CA PHE A 57 0.76 -1.70 -10.95
C PHE A 57 1.84 -2.22 -11.90
N PHE A 58 2.83 -1.37 -12.21
CA PHE A 58 3.96 -1.77 -13.03
C PHE A 58 4.76 -2.90 -12.37
N LEU A 59 5.13 -2.74 -11.10
CA LEU A 59 5.87 -3.73 -10.34
C LEU A 59 5.06 -5.00 -10.09
N ARG A 60 3.75 -4.91 -9.90
CA ARG A 60 2.88 -6.09 -9.85
C ARG A 60 3.01 -6.93 -11.11
N LYS A 61 2.92 -6.30 -12.29
CA LYS A 61 3.05 -7.02 -13.56
C LYS A 61 4.44 -7.63 -13.71
N LEU A 62 5.50 -6.89 -13.36
CA LEU A 62 6.88 -7.30 -13.53
C LEU A 62 7.34 -8.39 -12.54
N LEU A 63 6.96 -8.27 -11.27
CA LEU A 63 7.43 -9.15 -10.19
C LEU A 63 6.51 -10.35 -9.98
N LEU A 64 5.19 -10.16 -10.12
CA LEU A 64 4.18 -11.16 -9.79
C LEU A 64 3.45 -11.73 -11.01
N GLY A 65 3.59 -11.12 -12.19
CA GLY A 65 2.90 -11.56 -13.42
C GLY A 65 3.21 -13.00 -13.83
N GLY A 66 4.42 -13.50 -13.55
CA GLY A 66 4.77 -14.89 -13.82
C GLY A 66 3.98 -15.89 -12.96
N PHE A 67 3.71 -15.55 -11.70
CA PHE A 67 2.89 -16.39 -10.81
C PHE A 67 1.40 -16.37 -11.19
N SER A 68 0.90 -15.24 -11.72
CA SER A 68 -0.49 -15.19 -12.22
C SER A 68 -0.67 -15.93 -13.55
N ASN A 69 0.39 -15.97 -14.37
CA ASN A 69 0.36 -16.65 -15.67
C ASN A 69 0.72 -18.14 -15.59
N GLY A 70 1.15 -18.64 -14.44
CA GLY A 70 1.57 -20.04 -14.25
C GLY A 70 2.97 -20.34 -14.80
N THR A 71 3.76 -19.33 -15.14
CA THR A 71 5.16 -19.51 -15.57
C THR A 71 6.14 -19.60 -14.41
N LEU A 72 5.72 -19.13 -13.22
CA LEU A 72 6.46 -19.26 -11.96
C LEU A 72 5.61 -20.01 -10.94
N SER A 73 6.24 -20.89 -10.17
CA SER A 73 5.60 -21.74 -9.16
C SER A 73 6.05 -21.36 -7.74
N LEU A 74 5.13 -21.54 -6.80
CA LEU A 74 5.42 -21.44 -5.37
C LEU A 74 6.03 -22.74 -4.81
N ASP A 75 6.12 -23.80 -5.61
CA ASP A 75 6.72 -25.06 -5.20
C ASP A 75 8.25 -24.97 -5.18
N ASP A 76 8.84 -24.18 -6.06
CA ASP A 76 10.27 -23.89 -6.08
C ASP A 76 10.66 -22.92 -4.95
N ALA A 77 11.58 -23.36 -4.08
CA ALA A 77 12.08 -22.58 -2.96
C ALA A 77 12.75 -21.27 -3.41
N ALA A 78 13.43 -21.26 -4.56
CA ALA A 78 14.07 -20.05 -5.10
C ALA A 78 13.04 -18.99 -5.51
N GLN A 79 11.85 -19.42 -5.95
CA GLN A 79 10.80 -18.53 -6.44
C GLN A 79 9.90 -18.00 -5.31
N ARG A 80 9.82 -18.70 -4.17
CA ARG A 80 9.10 -18.24 -2.97
C ARG A 80 9.60 -16.87 -2.48
N GLY A 81 10.92 -16.66 -2.47
CA GLY A 81 11.51 -15.38 -2.08
C GLY A 81 11.07 -14.22 -2.98
N ARG A 82 11.05 -14.45 -4.30
CA ARG A 82 10.56 -13.48 -5.29
C ARG A 82 9.09 -13.14 -5.09
N PHE A 83 8.26 -14.14 -4.76
CA PHE A 83 6.84 -13.93 -4.48
C PHE A 83 6.62 -13.03 -3.26
N VAL A 84 7.32 -13.30 -2.15
CA VAL A 84 7.22 -12.49 -0.92
C VAL A 84 7.74 -11.08 -1.19
N ALA A 85 8.94 -10.95 -1.74
CA ALA A 85 9.55 -9.65 -2.03
C ALA A 85 8.66 -8.80 -2.95
N GLY A 86 8.10 -9.40 -4.00
CA GLY A 86 7.20 -8.70 -4.92
C GLY A 86 5.97 -8.12 -4.21
N HIS A 87 5.33 -8.88 -3.33
CA HIS A 87 4.19 -8.37 -2.55
C HIS A 87 4.62 -7.31 -1.53
N VAL A 88 5.71 -7.54 -0.80
CA VAL A 88 6.21 -6.58 0.20
C VAL A 88 6.50 -5.22 -0.45
N VAL A 89 7.14 -5.20 -1.62
CA VAL A 89 7.43 -3.94 -2.33
C VAL A 89 6.14 -3.22 -2.74
N ILE A 90 5.15 -3.94 -3.25
CA ILE A 90 3.86 -3.36 -3.66
C ILE A 90 3.07 -2.83 -2.46
N PHE A 91 3.07 -3.57 -1.36
CA PHE A 91 2.40 -3.16 -0.13
C PHE A 91 3.09 -1.97 0.51
N ALA A 92 4.42 -1.93 0.53
CA ALA A 92 5.19 -0.80 1.03
C ALA A 92 4.91 0.48 0.23
N LEU A 93 4.77 0.39 -1.10
CA LEU A 93 4.38 1.55 -1.91
C LEU A 93 2.95 2.01 -1.61
N SER A 94 2.03 1.06 -1.40
CA SER A 94 0.64 1.37 -1.06
C SER A 94 0.54 2.01 0.34
N GLU A 95 1.25 1.46 1.32
CA GLU A 95 1.33 2.01 2.68
C GLU A 95 2.04 3.37 2.68
N GLY A 96 3.11 3.53 1.88
CA GLY A 96 3.85 4.78 1.75
C GLY A 96 2.95 5.94 1.34
N ILE A 97 1.97 5.71 0.46
CA ILE A 97 0.93 6.71 0.14
C ILE A 97 0.13 7.09 1.39
N GLY A 98 -0.22 6.11 2.21
CA GLY A 98 -0.94 6.34 3.45
C GLY A 98 -0.11 7.12 4.48
N VAL A 99 1.18 6.82 4.60
CA VAL A 99 2.13 7.57 5.45
C VAL A 99 2.27 9.01 4.97
N LEU A 100 2.41 9.24 3.66
CA LEU A 100 2.42 10.59 3.08
C LEU A 100 1.11 11.35 3.38
N GLY A 101 -0.02 10.66 3.27
CA GLY A 101 -1.32 11.18 3.68
C GLY A 101 -1.38 11.56 5.15
N PHE A 102 -0.82 10.71 6.01
CA PHE A 102 -0.74 10.95 7.45
C PHE A 102 0.07 12.20 7.77
N PHE A 103 1.26 12.35 7.19
CA PHE A 103 2.08 13.55 7.32
C PHE A 103 1.37 14.79 6.79
N ASN A 104 0.71 14.71 5.63
CA ASN A 104 -0.07 15.84 5.09
C ASN A 104 -1.21 16.23 6.05
N GLY A 105 -1.83 15.25 6.72
CA GLY A 105 -2.85 15.46 7.74
C GLY A 105 -2.32 16.20 8.97
N ILE A 106 -1.17 15.77 9.51
CA ILE A 106 -0.51 16.46 10.63
C ILE A 106 -0.20 17.91 10.25
N LEU A 107 0.41 18.13 9.09
CA LEU A 107 0.80 19.47 8.62
C LEU A 107 -0.40 20.36 8.30
N SER A 108 -1.56 19.76 8.01
CA SER A 108 -2.80 20.47 7.71
C SER A 108 -3.73 20.62 8.92
N ASN A 109 -3.26 20.35 10.13
CA ASN A 109 -4.03 20.39 11.38
C ASN A 109 -5.22 19.42 11.41
N GLY A 110 -5.02 18.20 10.90
CA GLY A 110 -6.03 17.14 10.95
C GLY A 110 -7.19 17.29 9.98
N ARG A 111 -7.18 18.30 9.09
CA ARG A 111 -8.24 18.49 8.08
C ARG A 111 -8.41 17.24 7.22
N SER A 112 -9.59 16.63 7.29
CA SER A 112 -9.91 15.37 6.60
C SER A 112 -9.68 15.44 5.10
N GLU A 113 -10.02 16.56 4.46
CA GLU A 113 -9.78 16.82 3.02
C GLU A 113 -8.30 16.70 2.61
N ALA A 114 -7.36 16.92 3.53
CA ALA A 114 -5.93 16.87 3.25
C ALA A 114 -5.35 15.46 3.35
N TRP A 115 -5.92 14.55 4.15
CA TRP A 115 -5.32 13.23 4.40
C TRP A 115 -6.21 12.05 3.97
N ALA A 116 -7.53 12.19 4.04
CA ALA A 116 -8.47 11.11 3.75
C ALA A 116 -8.35 10.57 2.32
N PRO A 117 -8.14 11.38 1.26
CA PRO A 117 -7.94 10.86 -0.10
C PRO A 117 -6.73 9.93 -0.21
N TYR A 118 -5.65 10.23 0.51
CA TYR A 118 -4.42 9.44 0.49
C TYR A 118 -4.57 8.13 1.25
N LEU A 119 -5.15 8.14 2.45
CA LEU A 119 -5.43 6.90 3.19
C LEU A 119 -6.46 6.03 2.45
N GLY A 120 -7.48 6.65 1.85
CA GLY A 120 -8.44 5.96 0.99
C GLY A 120 -7.77 5.32 -0.23
N LEU A 121 -6.90 6.07 -0.92
CA LEU A 121 -6.14 5.55 -2.06
C LEU A 121 -5.23 4.39 -1.65
N ALA A 122 -4.48 4.54 -0.56
CA ALA A 122 -3.63 3.48 -0.01
C ALA A 122 -4.43 2.20 0.27
N PHE A 123 -5.61 2.35 0.88
CA PHE A 123 -6.49 1.21 1.18
C PHE A 123 -7.05 0.56 -0.10
N ILE A 124 -7.50 1.35 -1.07
CA ILE A 124 -7.95 0.84 -2.38
C ILE A 124 -6.81 0.07 -3.06
N LEU A 125 -5.58 0.56 -2.99
CA LEU A 125 -4.43 -0.14 -3.55
C LEU A 125 -4.12 -1.44 -2.81
N MET A 126 -4.23 -1.47 -1.48
CA MET A 126 -4.12 -2.72 -0.71
C MET A 126 -5.17 -3.75 -1.15
N LEU A 127 -6.42 -3.32 -1.38
CA LEU A 127 -7.48 -4.19 -1.90
C LEU A 127 -7.21 -4.65 -3.33
N ALA A 128 -6.76 -3.75 -4.21
CA ALA A 128 -6.42 -4.07 -5.58
C ALA A 128 -5.31 -5.13 -5.64
N HIS A 129 -4.37 -5.08 -4.70
CA HIS A 129 -3.21 -5.98 -4.58
C HIS A 129 -3.42 -7.14 -3.60
N ILE A 130 -4.65 -7.42 -3.17
CA ILE A 130 -4.93 -8.48 -2.20
C ILE A 130 -4.27 -9.82 -2.63
N PRO A 131 -3.47 -10.47 -1.74
CA PRO A 131 -2.69 -11.67 -2.05
C PRO A 131 -3.56 -12.93 -1.96
N LEU A 132 -4.66 -12.97 -2.72
CA LEU A 132 -5.56 -14.13 -2.73
C LEU A 132 -4.94 -15.30 -3.50
N PRO A 133 -5.01 -16.54 -2.97
CA PRO A 133 -4.51 -17.73 -3.66
C PRO A 133 -5.16 -17.94 -5.03
N SER A 134 -6.42 -17.55 -5.19
CA SER A 134 -7.18 -17.65 -6.44
C SER A 134 -6.64 -16.79 -7.58
N ARG A 135 -5.73 -15.85 -7.30
CA ARG A 135 -5.12 -14.97 -8.30
C ARG A 135 -3.83 -15.55 -8.91
N PHE A 136 -3.39 -16.72 -8.44
CA PHE A 136 -2.19 -17.40 -8.92
C PHE A 136 -2.57 -18.76 -9.50
N LYS A 137 -2.12 -19.04 -10.72
CA LYS A 137 -2.35 -20.34 -11.37
C LYS A 137 -1.32 -21.34 -10.86
N ALA A 138 -1.71 -22.61 -10.78
CA ALA A 138 -0.72 -23.69 -10.67
C ALA A 138 0.15 -23.66 -11.93
N ALA A 139 1.46 -23.83 -11.77
CA ALA A 139 2.36 -23.95 -12.92
C ALA A 139 1.96 -25.19 -13.72
N ALA A 140 1.85 -25.03 -15.04
CA ALA A 140 1.57 -26.11 -15.98
C ALA A 140 2.87 -26.83 -16.36
#